data_AF-A0A3P7LNY0-F1
#
_entry.id   AF-A0A3P7LNY0-F1
#
_cell.length_a   1.000
_cell.length_b   1.000
_cell.length_c   1.000
_cell.angle_alpha   90.00
_cell.angle_beta   90.00
_cell.angle_gamma   90.00
#
_symmetry.space_group_name_H-M   'P 1'
#
loop_
_entity.id
_entity.type
_entity.pdbx_description
1 polymer ?
#
loop_
_entity_poly.entity_id
_entity_poly.type
_entity_poly.pdbx_seq_one_letter_code
_entity_poly.pdbx_strand_id
1 'polypeptide(L)'
;MSSRNISSTVCTPNATNNTAINVSMEELSFKVLEKKYNYLEPGGHYIPKSCSAAHRKKYNYLEPGGHYIPKNCSAAHRVAVIIPYRDRQSHLKILLNNMHPFLTEQELDYSIIVVEQSANSTFNRGKLLNVGFLEAMKFYNWQCVLLHDVDLLPEDRRNLHVCPTQNPRHMAVAVDKNNYKLNYETMFGTSSFLNIQQFRDVNGLSNRYWGWGGEDDDLYKR
;
A
#
# COMPACT_ATOMS: atom_id res chain seq x y z
N MET A 1 -10.99 -23.49 35.16
CA MET A 1 -10.30 -22.90 33.99
C MET A 1 -11.29 -21.97 33.30
N SER A 2 -11.13 -20.66 33.48
CA SER A 2 -12.08 -19.65 33.02
C SER A 2 -11.76 -19.25 31.57
N SER A 3 -12.70 -19.52 30.68
CA SER A 3 -12.71 -19.09 29.28
C SER A 3 -12.94 -17.58 29.21
N ARG A 4 -11.90 -16.83 28.78
CA ARG A 4 -12.05 -15.41 28.46
C ARG A 4 -12.66 -15.28 27.06
N ASN A 5 -13.93 -14.91 27.02
CA ASN A 5 -14.57 -14.37 25.81
C ASN A 5 -13.90 -13.06 25.43
N ILE A 6 -13.07 -13.08 24.38
CA ILE A 6 -12.59 -11.85 23.73
C ILE A 6 -13.72 -11.38 22.81
N SER A 7 -14.48 -10.40 23.29
CA SER A 7 -15.44 -9.66 22.46
C SER A 7 -14.67 -8.92 21.37
N SER A 8 -14.83 -9.36 20.12
CA SER A 8 -14.27 -8.71 18.94
C SER A 8 -15.20 -7.58 18.50
N THR A 9 -15.07 -6.42 19.14
CA THR A 9 -15.77 -5.21 18.68
C THR A 9 -15.16 -4.79 17.33
N VAL A 10 -15.82 -5.19 16.25
CA VAL A 10 -15.49 -4.81 14.88
C VAL A 10 -15.60 -3.29 14.75
N CYS A 11 -14.57 -2.65 14.20
CA CYS A 11 -14.60 -1.22 13.92
C CYS A 11 -15.47 -1.00 12.68
N THR A 12 -16.69 -0.50 12.86
CA THR A 12 -17.53 -0.02 11.75
C THR A 12 -17.21 1.46 11.50
N PRO A 13 -16.87 1.86 10.26
CA PRO A 13 -16.70 3.26 9.93
C PRO A 13 -18.05 3.98 10.02
N ASN A 14 -18.13 5.04 10.84
CA ASN A 14 -19.18 6.04 10.71
C ASN A 14 -18.78 7.02 9.62
N ALA A 15 -19.65 7.18 8.63
CA ALA A 15 -19.52 8.13 7.53
C ALA A 15 -19.41 9.57 8.06
N THR A 16 -18.19 10.05 8.24
CA THR A 16 -17.90 11.49 8.17
C THR A 16 -17.73 11.86 6.70
N ASN A 17 -18.02 13.11 6.33
CA ASN A 17 -17.89 13.68 4.97
C ASN A 17 -16.45 13.64 4.41
N ASN A 18 -15.82 12.47 4.34
CA ASN A 18 -14.76 12.17 3.41
C ASN A 18 -15.48 11.87 2.11
N THR A 19 -15.56 12.85 1.21
CA THR A 19 -15.91 12.58 -0.17
C THR A 19 -14.86 11.60 -0.70
N ALA A 20 -15.22 10.32 -0.75
CA ALA A 20 -14.41 9.31 -1.40
C ALA A 20 -14.03 9.83 -2.79
N ILE A 21 -12.73 9.83 -3.10
CA ILE A 21 -12.24 10.33 -4.38
C ILE A 21 -12.80 9.39 -5.45
N ASN A 22 -13.80 9.87 -6.19
CA ASN A 22 -14.45 9.09 -7.23
C ASN A 22 -13.61 9.20 -8.52
N VAL A 23 -12.64 8.32 -8.68
CA VAL A 23 -11.77 8.30 -9.86
C VAL A 23 -12.51 7.62 -11.01
N SER A 24 -12.84 8.34 -12.10
CA SER A 24 -13.55 7.75 -13.25
C SER A 24 -12.73 6.60 -13.85
N MET A 25 -13.42 5.62 -14.44
CA MET A 25 -12.90 4.28 -14.73
C MET A 25 -12.43 4.08 -16.18
N GLU A 26 -12.21 5.18 -16.88
CA GLU A 26 -11.73 5.18 -18.26
C GLU A 26 -10.21 5.07 -18.31
N GLU A 27 -9.69 4.54 -19.42
CA GLU A 27 -8.25 4.58 -19.68
C GLU A 27 -7.83 6.01 -19.97
N LEU A 28 -7.23 6.62 -18.96
CA LEU A 28 -6.63 7.92 -19.06
C LEU A 28 -5.14 7.74 -18.79
N SER A 29 -4.30 8.35 -19.64
CA SER A 29 -2.86 8.39 -19.39
C SER A 29 -2.58 9.00 -18.01
N PHE A 30 -1.45 8.64 -17.41
CA PHE A 30 -1.06 9.16 -16.11
C PHE A 30 -1.05 10.69 -16.05
N LYS A 31 -0.58 11.34 -17.13
CA LYS A 31 -0.60 12.80 -17.31
C LYS A 31 -2.02 13.40 -17.27
N VAL A 32 -3.01 12.69 -17.80
CA VAL A 32 -4.40 13.14 -17.77
C VAL A 32 -4.98 13.02 -16.36
N LEU A 33 -4.63 11.96 -15.62
CA LEU A 33 -5.04 11.79 -14.23
C LEU A 33 -4.41 12.87 -13.34
N GLU A 34 -3.11 13.15 -13.48
CA GLU A 34 -2.41 14.23 -12.74
C GLU A 34 -3.10 15.58 -12.94
N LYS A 35 -3.48 15.92 -14.17
CA LYS A 35 -4.18 17.17 -14.49
C LYS A 35 -5.61 17.21 -13.95
N LYS A 36 -6.31 16.07 -13.98
CA LYS A 36 -7.72 15.95 -13.56
C LYS A 36 -7.88 16.08 -12.04
N TYR A 37 -6.90 15.65 -11.26
CA TYR A 37 -6.97 15.62 -9.79
C TYR A 37 -6.04 16.64 -9.11
N ASN A 38 -5.80 17.77 -9.78
CA ASN A 38 -4.96 18.87 -9.31
C ASN A 38 -5.55 19.66 -8.12
N TYR A 39 -6.81 19.40 -7.77
CA TYR A 39 -7.55 20.05 -6.67
C TYR A 39 -7.56 19.25 -5.36
N LEU A 40 -6.92 18.07 -5.33
CA LEU A 40 -6.88 17.25 -4.12
C LEU A 40 -5.81 17.78 -3.16
N GLU A 41 -6.28 18.35 -2.05
CA GLU A 41 -5.43 18.76 -0.93
C GLU A 41 -4.72 17.54 -0.32
N PRO A 42 -3.42 17.64 -0.01
CA PRO A 42 -2.69 16.62 0.75
C PRO A 42 -3.35 16.33 2.10
N GLY A 43 -3.50 15.05 2.46
CA GLY A 43 -3.69 14.65 3.86
C GLY A 43 -5.14 14.59 4.39
N GLY A 44 -5.99 13.79 3.74
CA GLY A 44 -7.22 13.29 4.35
C GLY A 44 -6.93 12.31 5.50
N HIS A 45 -6.48 12.81 6.65
CA HIS A 45 -6.24 12.00 7.84
C HIS A 45 -7.57 11.53 8.45
N TYR A 46 -7.89 10.24 8.31
CA TYR A 46 -9.01 9.64 9.04
C TYR A 46 -8.53 9.02 10.35
N ILE A 47 -8.88 9.65 11.47
CA ILE A 47 -8.75 9.05 12.81
C ILE A 47 -10.14 8.52 13.20
N PRO A 48 -10.35 7.19 13.26
CA PRO A 48 -11.63 6.65 13.71
C PRO A 48 -11.95 7.12 15.13
N LYS A 49 -13.19 7.58 15.37
CA LYS A 49 -13.65 8.04 16.69
C LYS A 49 -13.52 6.96 17.79
N SER A 50 -13.45 5.68 17.40
CA SER A 50 -13.31 4.51 18.27
C SER A 50 -11.87 4.10 18.57
N CYS A 51 -10.85 4.87 18.15
CA CYS A 51 -9.46 4.55 18.41
C CYS A 51 -9.10 4.71 19.91
N SER A 52 -8.95 3.57 20.61
CA SER A 52 -8.64 3.52 22.05
C SER A 52 -7.23 4.03 22.38
N ALA A 53 -7.04 4.52 23.60
CA ALA A 53 -5.73 5.00 24.07
C ALA A 53 -4.63 3.90 24.08
N ALA A 54 -5.01 2.63 24.24
CA ALA A 54 -4.07 1.51 24.23
C ALA A 54 -3.43 1.30 22.84
N HIS A 55 -4.19 1.45 21.75
CA HIS A 55 -3.62 1.41 20.40
C HIS A 55 -2.68 2.59 20.12
N ARG A 56 -2.96 3.77 20.68
CA ARG A 56 -2.08 4.95 20.55
C ARG A 56 -0.71 4.72 21.18
N LYS A 57 -0.62 3.95 22.28
CA LYS A 57 0.65 3.67 22.95
C LYS A 57 1.57 2.78 22.10
N LYS A 58 1.02 1.79 21.40
CA LYS A 58 1.81 0.85 20.58
C LYS A 58 2.48 1.52 19.38
N TYR A 59 1.82 2.49 18.76
CA TYR A 59 2.27 3.16 17.54
C TYR A 59 2.63 4.63 17.80
N ASN A 60 3.07 4.98 19.00
CA ASN A 60 3.41 6.34 19.39
C ASN A 60 4.64 6.92 18.64
N TYR A 61 5.39 6.07 17.94
CA TYR A 61 6.51 6.43 17.08
C TYR A 61 6.07 6.82 15.66
N LEU A 62 4.80 6.59 15.29
CA LEU A 62 4.23 7.01 14.01
C LEU A 62 3.60 8.40 14.13
N GLU A 63 3.79 9.20 13.10
CA GLU A 63 3.05 10.43 12.87
C GLU A 63 1.64 10.13 12.32
N PRO A 64 0.71 11.11 12.34
CA PRO A 64 -0.59 10.97 11.68
C PRO A 64 -0.45 10.46 10.24
N GLY A 65 -1.39 9.60 9.82
CA GLY A 65 -1.33 8.95 8.50
C GLY A 65 -0.41 7.73 8.45
N GLY A 66 0.15 7.29 9.59
CA GLY A 66 1.01 6.11 9.64
C GLY A 66 2.39 6.33 9.03
N HIS A 67 2.85 7.58 9.05
CA HIS A 67 4.16 7.99 8.56
C HIS A 67 5.21 7.82 9.66
N TYR A 68 6.31 7.14 9.37
CA TYR A 68 7.47 7.05 10.24
C TYR A 68 8.66 7.77 9.61
N ILE A 69 9.41 8.50 10.43
CA ILE A 69 10.69 9.12 10.08
C ILE A 69 11.70 8.76 11.20
N PRO A 70 12.88 8.22 10.88
CA PRO A 70 13.92 7.95 11.88
C PRO A 70 14.36 9.23 12.58
N LYS A 71 14.47 9.19 13.92
CA LYS A 71 14.84 10.36 14.74
C LYS A 71 16.33 10.51 14.97
N ASN A 72 17.08 9.42 14.87
CA ASN A 72 18.48 9.35 15.29
C ASN A 72 19.46 9.24 14.11
N CYS A 73 18.95 9.14 12.88
CA CYS A 73 19.73 9.00 11.66
C CYS A 73 18.96 9.60 10.46
N SER A 74 19.65 9.77 9.34
CA SER A 74 18.98 10.04 8.07
C SER A 74 18.39 8.75 7.53
N ALA A 75 17.13 8.81 7.08
CA ALA A 75 16.47 7.65 6.50
C ALA A 75 17.24 7.11 5.29
N ALA A 76 17.34 5.79 5.21
CA ALA A 76 17.99 5.14 4.08
C ALA A 76 17.26 5.47 2.77
N HIS A 77 15.92 5.37 2.81
CA HIS A 77 15.06 5.66 1.67
C HIS A 77 13.69 6.19 2.11
N ARG A 78 13.07 6.96 1.22
CA ARG A 78 11.69 7.44 1.36
C ARG A 78 10.73 6.56 0.56
N VAL A 79 9.90 5.78 1.23
CA VAL A 79 9.09 4.70 0.63
C VAL A 79 7.59 4.92 0.82
N ALA A 80 6.85 5.03 -0.28
CA ALA A 80 5.38 4.93 -0.27
C ALA A 80 4.96 3.47 -0.38
N VAL A 81 4.30 2.93 0.65
CA VAL A 81 3.74 1.56 0.61
C VAL A 81 2.27 1.64 0.23
N ILE A 82 1.92 1.22 -0.98
CA ILE A 82 0.56 1.33 -1.52
C ILE A 82 -0.13 -0.01 -1.45
N ILE A 83 -1.31 -0.01 -0.83
CA ILE A 83 -2.08 -1.21 -0.53
C ILE A 83 -3.47 -1.08 -1.14
N PRO A 84 -3.76 -1.79 -2.24
CA PRO A 84 -5.10 -1.83 -2.82
C PRO A 84 -6.01 -2.63 -1.89
N TYR A 85 -7.17 -2.09 -1.55
CA TYR A 85 -7.97 -2.61 -0.45
C TYR A 85 -9.47 -2.57 -0.72
N ARG A 86 -10.19 -3.61 -0.29
CA ARG A 86 -11.64 -3.63 -0.08
C ARG A 86 -12.01 -4.82 0.79
N ASP A 87 -12.88 -4.63 1.79
CA ASP A 87 -13.50 -5.70 2.61
C ASP A 87 -12.52 -6.72 3.24
N ARG A 88 -11.30 -6.30 3.61
CA ARG A 88 -10.23 -7.17 4.13
C ARG A 88 -9.72 -6.73 5.51
N GLN A 89 -10.60 -6.26 6.38
CA GLN A 89 -10.22 -5.60 7.63
C GLN A 89 -9.34 -6.46 8.56
N SER A 90 -9.59 -7.77 8.62
CA SER A 90 -8.77 -8.71 9.39
C SER A 90 -7.32 -8.77 8.89
N HIS A 91 -7.14 -8.91 7.57
CA HIS A 91 -5.83 -8.91 6.91
C HIS A 91 -5.12 -7.58 7.13
N LEU A 92 -5.80 -6.45 6.93
CA LEU A 92 -5.21 -5.12 7.13
C LEU A 92 -4.71 -4.92 8.56
N LYS A 93 -5.47 -5.36 9.58
CA LYS A 93 -5.03 -5.30 10.98
C LYS A 93 -3.76 -6.10 11.21
N ILE A 94 -3.67 -7.30 10.65
CA ILE A 94 -2.49 -8.17 10.74
C ILE A 94 -1.30 -7.51 10.02
N LEU A 95 -1.53 -6.99 8.82
CA LEU A 95 -0.52 -6.31 8.01
C LEU A 95 0.09 -5.12 8.73
N LEU A 96 -0.74 -4.17 9.19
CA LEU A 96 -0.26 -2.98 9.91
C LEU A 96 0.48 -3.36 11.19
N ASN A 97 0.01 -4.40 11.89
CA ASN A 97 0.62 -4.87 13.13
C ASN A 97 2.06 -5.42 12.94
N ASN A 98 2.38 -5.92 11.75
CA ASN A 98 3.68 -6.53 11.45
C ASN A 98 4.56 -5.66 10.56
N MET A 99 4.00 -5.02 9.54
CA MET A 99 4.74 -4.17 8.61
C MET A 99 5.31 -2.91 9.25
N HIS A 100 4.59 -2.28 10.20
CA HIS A 100 5.11 -1.08 10.84
C HIS A 100 6.43 -1.35 11.60
N PRO A 101 6.51 -2.32 12.53
CA PRO A 101 7.79 -2.69 13.14
C PRO A 101 8.84 -3.10 12.11
N PHE A 102 8.46 -3.92 11.12
CA PHE A 102 9.39 -4.46 10.12
C PHE A 102 10.06 -3.38 9.26
N LEU A 103 9.31 -2.37 8.80
CA LEU A 103 9.84 -1.24 8.02
C LEU A 103 10.61 -0.24 8.90
N THR A 104 10.17 -0.06 10.15
CA THR A 104 10.83 0.82 11.13
C THR A 104 12.22 0.30 11.51
N GLU A 105 12.37 -1.02 11.68
CA GLU A 105 13.66 -1.69 11.93
C GLU A 105 14.69 -1.46 10.81
N GLN A 106 14.24 -1.08 9.60
CA GLN A 106 15.10 -0.79 8.44
C GLN A 106 15.47 0.68 8.29
N GLU A 107 15.13 1.53 9.27
CA GLU A 107 15.44 2.96 9.27
C GLU A 107 14.94 3.69 8.00
N LEU A 108 13.76 3.29 7.53
CA LEU A 108 13.08 3.90 6.40
C LEU A 108 12.30 5.13 6.84
N ASP A 109 12.16 6.09 5.95
CA ASP A 109 11.11 7.10 6.00
C ASP A 109 9.96 6.57 5.14
N TYR A 110 8.85 6.18 5.76
CA TYR A 110 7.79 5.47 5.03
C TYR A 110 6.40 5.83 5.51
N SER A 111 5.43 5.64 4.64
CA SER A 111 4.00 5.66 4.99
C SER A 111 3.28 4.48 4.34
N ILE A 112 2.30 3.92 5.05
CA ILE A 112 1.39 2.89 4.53
C ILE A 112 0.09 3.55 4.07
N ILE A 113 -0.18 3.47 2.77
CA ILE A 113 -1.25 4.15 2.05
C ILE A 113 -2.25 3.09 1.60
N VAL A 114 -3.37 3.01 2.32
CA VAL A 114 -4.46 2.10 1.99
C VAL A 114 -5.40 2.78 1.00
N VAL A 115 -5.52 2.19 -0.19
CA VAL A 115 -6.39 2.70 -1.26
C VAL A 115 -7.65 1.85 -1.32
N GLU A 116 -8.71 2.33 -0.69
CA GLU A 116 -9.98 1.62 -0.60
C GLU A 116 -10.85 1.84 -1.83
N GLN A 117 -11.27 0.76 -2.48
CA GLN A 117 -12.25 0.82 -3.56
C GLN A 117 -13.66 0.90 -3.01
N SER A 118 -14.48 1.80 -3.57
CA SER A 118 -15.90 1.87 -3.25
C SER A 118 -16.63 0.54 -3.52
N ALA A 119 -17.70 0.31 -2.75
CA ALA A 119 -18.57 -0.84 -2.92
C ALA A 119 -19.25 -0.85 -4.30
N ASN A 120 -19.82 -2.01 -4.68
CA ASN A 120 -20.65 -2.19 -5.88
C ASN A 120 -19.94 -2.10 -7.25
N SER A 121 -18.64 -2.38 -7.30
CA SER A 121 -17.90 -2.52 -8.57
C SER A 121 -16.95 -3.72 -8.51
N THR A 122 -16.58 -4.29 -9.64
CA THR A 122 -15.53 -5.33 -9.68
C THR A 122 -14.21 -4.75 -9.17
N PHE A 123 -13.46 -5.49 -8.35
CA PHE A 123 -12.19 -4.98 -7.81
C PHE A 123 -11.19 -4.74 -8.96
N ASN A 124 -10.43 -3.65 -8.89
CA ASN A 124 -9.40 -3.31 -9.88
C ASN A 124 -8.11 -2.94 -9.17
N ARG A 125 -7.25 -3.94 -8.97
CA ARG A 125 -5.99 -3.82 -8.25
C ARG A 125 -5.06 -2.79 -8.92
N GLY A 126 -4.83 -2.92 -10.23
CA GLY A 126 -3.93 -2.04 -10.97
C GLY A 126 -4.34 -0.58 -10.91
N LYS A 127 -5.65 -0.30 -11.04
CA LYS A 127 -6.18 1.06 -10.94
C LYS A 127 -6.02 1.65 -9.54
N LEU A 128 -6.26 0.88 -8.48
CA LEU A 128 -6.05 1.35 -7.10
C LEU A 128 -4.59 1.65 -6.81
N LEU A 129 -3.66 0.82 -7.33
CA LEU A 129 -2.23 1.07 -7.21
C LEU A 129 -1.82 2.37 -7.93
N ASN A 130 -2.35 2.63 -9.13
CA ASN A 130 -2.14 3.88 -9.85
C ASN A 130 -2.69 5.11 -9.08
N VAL A 131 -3.90 5.00 -8.53
CA VAL A 131 -4.51 6.06 -7.70
C VAL A 131 -3.67 6.31 -6.46
N GLY A 132 -3.25 5.26 -5.76
CA GLY A 132 -2.37 5.37 -4.62
C GLY A 132 -1.07 6.09 -4.95
N PHE A 133 -0.49 5.82 -6.11
CA PHE A 133 0.76 6.45 -6.52
C PHE A 133 0.55 7.94 -6.81
N LEU A 134 -0.51 8.29 -7.53
CA LEU A 134 -0.87 9.69 -7.79
C LEU A 134 -1.08 10.49 -6.50
N GLU A 135 -1.85 9.93 -5.55
CA GLU A 135 -2.09 10.59 -4.28
C GLU A 135 -0.81 10.64 -3.43
N ALA A 136 -0.01 9.56 -3.42
CA ALA A 136 1.30 9.51 -2.74
C ALA A 136 2.20 10.70 -3.09
N MET A 137 2.29 11.02 -4.38
CA MET A 137 3.16 12.09 -4.87
C MET A 137 2.71 13.49 -4.42
N LYS A 138 1.49 13.67 -3.92
CA LYS A 138 0.98 14.99 -3.50
C LYS A 138 1.35 15.36 -2.07
N PHE A 139 1.48 14.38 -1.17
CA PHE A 139 1.71 14.68 0.25
C PHE A 139 3.17 14.56 0.69
N TYR A 140 4.02 13.86 -0.06
CA TYR A 140 5.42 13.72 0.33
C TYR A 140 6.34 13.39 -0.85
N ASN A 141 7.61 13.76 -0.74
CA ASN A 141 8.62 13.56 -1.79
C ASN A 141 9.22 12.14 -1.76
N TRP A 142 8.40 11.13 -2.04
CA TRP A 142 8.82 9.72 -2.03
C TRP A 142 9.90 9.43 -3.11
N GLN A 143 10.81 8.51 -2.82
CA GLN A 143 11.85 8.05 -3.75
C GLN A 143 11.45 6.77 -4.49
N CYS A 144 10.64 5.94 -3.86
CA CYS A 144 10.17 4.69 -4.43
C CYS A 144 8.80 4.30 -3.87
N VAL A 145 8.16 3.39 -4.58
CA VAL A 145 6.80 2.90 -4.32
C VAL A 145 6.79 1.38 -4.22
N LEU A 146 6.39 0.88 -3.06
CA LEU A 146 6.11 -0.53 -2.85
C LEU A 146 4.63 -0.79 -3.14
N LEU A 147 4.35 -1.53 -4.20
CA LEU A 147 3.03 -2.06 -4.52
C LEU A 147 2.86 -3.34 -3.70
N HIS A 148 1.85 -3.44 -2.84
CA HIS A 148 1.80 -4.52 -1.86
C HIS A 148 0.38 -5.00 -1.57
N ASP A 149 0.13 -6.30 -1.69
CA ASP A 149 -1.15 -6.90 -1.35
C ASP A 149 -1.40 -6.90 0.16
N VAL A 150 -2.66 -6.80 0.58
CA VAL A 150 -3.02 -6.69 2.01
C VAL A 150 -2.75 -7.98 2.81
N ASP A 151 -2.61 -9.12 2.14
CA ASP A 151 -2.53 -10.46 2.74
C ASP A 151 -1.15 -11.13 2.60
N LEU A 152 -0.11 -10.35 2.30
CA LEU A 152 1.28 -10.81 2.30
C LEU A 152 2.05 -10.25 3.50
N LEU A 153 2.99 -11.02 4.05
CA LEU A 153 3.95 -10.55 5.05
C LEU A 153 5.36 -11.05 4.71
N PRO A 154 6.41 -10.24 4.93
CA PRO A 154 7.78 -10.72 4.86
C PRO A 154 8.10 -11.57 6.09
N GLU A 155 8.63 -12.77 5.86
CA GLU A 155 9.07 -13.67 6.94
C GLU A 155 10.54 -13.45 7.35
N ASP A 156 11.34 -12.90 6.44
CA ASP A 156 12.77 -12.69 6.64
C ASP A 156 13.12 -11.20 6.68
N ARG A 157 13.77 -10.77 7.77
CA ARG A 157 14.27 -9.40 7.97
C ARG A 157 15.30 -8.96 6.94
N ARG A 158 15.92 -9.91 6.23
CA ARG A 158 16.87 -9.67 5.14
C ARG A 158 16.17 -9.27 3.83
N ASN A 159 14.83 -9.32 3.75
CA ASN A 159 14.08 -8.78 2.63
C ASN A 159 14.01 -7.24 2.72
N LEU A 160 15.12 -6.59 2.34
CA LEU A 160 15.31 -5.16 2.51
C LEU A 160 14.46 -4.32 1.55
N HIS A 161 13.70 -3.39 2.11
CA HIS A 161 12.83 -2.42 1.43
C HIS A 161 13.59 -1.14 1.06
N VAL A 162 14.76 -1.34 0.47
CA VAL A 162 15.66 -0.31 -0.08
C VAL A 162 15.26 -0.03 -1.53
N CYS A 163 15.13 1.24 -1.92
CA CYS A 163 14.67 1.61 -3.26
C CYS A 163 15.50 0.91 -4.35
N PRO A 164 14.87 0.42 -5.43
CA PRO A 164 15.59 -0.15 -6.56
C PRO A 164 16.39 0.92 -7.32
N THR A 165 17.65 0.61 -7.64
CA THR A 165 18.56 1.52 -8.34
C THR A 165 18.64 1.27 -9.84
N GLN A 166 18.56 0.02 -10.29
CA GLN A 166 18.65 -0.35 -11.72
C GLN A 166 17.33 -0.94 -12.23
N ASN A 167 16.95 -2.11 -11.71
CA ASN A 167 15.74 -2.81 -12.14
C ASN A 167 14.64 -2.75 -11.07
N PRO A 168 13.35 -2.73 -11.46
CA PRO A 168 12.24 -3.03 -10.56
C PRO A 168 12.48 -4.34 -9.80
N ARG A 169 12.03 -4.43 -8.55
CA ARG A 169 12.28 -5.60 -7.69
C ARG A 169 10.97 -6.32 -7.37
N HIS A 170 10.93 -7.62 -7.62
CA HIS A 170 9.87 -8.49 -7.12
C HIS A 170 10.18 -8.89 -5.68
N MET A 171 9.29 -8.59 -4.75
CA MET A 171 9.50 -8.81 -3.30
C MET A 171 8.90 -10.14 -2.82
N ALA A 172 7.95 -10.71 -3.56
CA ALA A 172 7.18 -11.90 -3.21
C ALA A 172 7.68 -13.17 -3.94
N VAL A 173 9.00 -13.40 -3.93
CA VAL A 173 9.63 -14.48 -4.72
C VAL A 173 9.44 -15.89 -4.14
N ALA A 174 9.13 -15.99 -2.84
CA ALA A 174 9.01 -17.24 -2.12
C ALA A 174 7.88 -17.13 -1.07
N VAL A 175 6.65 -17.44 -1.49
CA VAL A 175 5.45 -17.37 -0.65
C VAL A 175 5.09 -18.77 -0.13
N ASP A 176 4.66 -18.85 1.13
CA ASP A 176 4.28 -20.09 1.83
C ASP A 176 3.20 -20.90 1.09
N LYS A 177 2.17 -20.23 0.58
CA LYS A 177 1.08 -20.82 -0.23
C LYS A 177 1.59 -21.59 -1.45
N ASN A 178 2.80 -21.26 -1.92
CA ASN A 178 3.43 -21.87 -3.09
C ASN A 178 4.64 -22.74 -2.69
N ASN A 179 4.73 -23.17 -1.43
CA ASN A 179 5.87 -23.91 -0.87
C ASN A 179 7.21 -23.20 -1.09
N TYR A 180 7.23 -21.87 -0.95
CA TYR A 180 8.42 -21.04 -1.16
C TYR A 180 9.02 -21.16 -2.57
N LYS A 181 8.19 -21.46 -3.56
CA LYS A 181 8.57 -21.47 -4.98
C LYS A 181 7.85 -20.36 -5.72
N LEU A 182 8.57 -19.73 -6.63
CA LEU A 182 7.99 -18.80 -7.59
C LEU A 182 7.05 -19.58 -8.52
N ASN A 183 5.84 -19.07 -8.76
CA ASN A 183 4.85 -19.77 -9.58
C ASN A 183 5.29 -19.87 -11.05
N TYR A 184 5.88 -18.82 -11.58
CA TYR A 184 6.44 -18.75 -12.92
C TYR A 184 7.45 -17.59 -12.99
N GLU A 185 8.41 -17.68 -13.92
CA GLU A 185 9.59 -16.80 -13.98
C GLU A 185 9.26 -15.30 -14.10
N THR A 186 8.20 -14.98 -14.83
CA THR A 186 7.78 -13.59 -15.10
C THR A 186 6.81 -13.03 -14.06
N MET A 187 6.55 -13.75 -12.96
CA MET A 187 5.62 -13.29 -11.94
C MET A 187 6.13 -12.00 -11.29
N PHE A 188 5.31 -10.96 -11.37
CA PHE A 188 5.62 -9.63 -10.82
C PHE A 188 4.45 -9.04 -10.01
N GLY A 189 3.55 -9.90 -9.56
CA GLY A 189 2.40 -9.59 -8.73
C GLY A 189 2.71 -9.63 -7.24
N THR A 190 1.65 -9.55 -6.43
CA THR A 190 1.67 -9.65 -4.96
C THR A 190 2.45 -8.54 -4.24
N SER A 191 3.77 -8.45 -4.43
CA SER A 191 4.54 -7.31 -3.97
C SER A 191 5.71 -6.97 -4.89
N SER A 192 5.71 -5.73 -5.39
CA SER A 192 6.68 -5.23 -6.35
C SER A 192 7.13 -3.83 -5.98
N PHE A 193 8.40 -3.54 -6.22
CA PHE A 193 9.05 -2.32 -5.77
C PHE A 193 9.70 -1.59 -6.94
N LEU A 194 9.35 -0.33 -7.12
CA LEU A 194 9.82 0.53 -8.21
C LEU A 194 10.27 1.88 -7.65
N ASN A 195 11.29 2.48 -8.25
CA ASN A 195 11.54 3.91 -8.01
C ASN A 195 10.51 4.75 -8.79
N ILE A 196 10.40 6.03 -8.44
CA ILE A 196 9.38 6.90 -9.05
C ILE A 196 9.54 6.99 -10.57
N GLN A 197 10.78 7.03 -11.07
CA GLN A 197 11.05 7.14 -12.50
C GLN A 197 10.62 5.87 -13.24
N GLN A 198 11.00 4.69 -12.74
CA GLN A 198 10.59 3.39 -13.28
C GLN A 198 9.07 3.28 -13.39
N PHE A 199 8.33 3.65 -12.33
CA PHE A 199 6.86 3.59 -12.38
C PHE A 199 6.26 4.56 -13.42
N ARG A 200 6.88 5.73 -13.60
CA ARG A 200 6.46 6.72 -14.61
C ARG A 200 6.80 6.28 -16.03
N ASP A 201 7.96 5.67 -16.24
CA ASP A 201 8.45 5.22 -17.54
C ASP A 201 7.54 4.15 -18.16
N VAL A 202 7.03 3.23 -17.32
CA VAL A 202 6.06 2.20 -17.73
C VAL A 202 4.61 2.71 -17.78
N ASN A 203 4.39 4.00 -17.48
CA ASN A 203 3.06 4.61 -17.37
C ASN A 203 2.13 3.86 -16.39
N GLY A 204 2.69 3.42 -15.26
CA GLY A 204 1.98 2.67 -14.23
C GLY A 204 1.40 1.33 -14.71
N LEU A 205 0.40 0.82 -13.98
CA LEU A 205 -0.31 -0.41 -14.32
C LEU A 205 -1.44 -0.14 -15.33
N SER A 206 -1.90 -1.16 -16.04
CA SER A 206 -3.13 -1.06 -16.83
C SER A 206 -4.36 -0.88 -15.93
N ASN A 207 -5.24 0.04 -16.33
CA ASN A 207 -6.53 0.27 -15.67
C ASN A 207 -7.65 -0.66 -16.20
N ARG A 208 -7.37 -1.50 -17.19
CA ARG A 208 -8.38 -2.33 -17.88
C ARG A 208 -8.71 -3.66 -17.18
N TYR A 209 -7.90 -4.08 -16.22
CA TYR A 209 -8.06 -5.36 -15.53
C TYR A 209 -9.09 -5.25 -14.41
N TRP A 210 -10.33 -5.67 -14.70
CA TRP A 210 -11.43 -5.80 -13.75
C TRP A 210 -11.54 -7.26 -13.29
N GLY A 211 -11.27 -7.51 -12.01
CA GLY A 211 -11.29 -8.85 -11.43
C GLY A 211 -9.88 -9.38 -11.20
N TRP A 212 -9.75 -10.71 -11.20
CA TRP A 212 -8.49 -11.38 -10.91
C TRP A 212 -7.67 -11.63 -12.18
N GLY A 213 -6.39 -11.23 -12.14
CA GLY A 213 -5.33 -11.73 -13.01
C GLY A 213 -4.97 -10.83 -14.20
N GLY A 214 -3.67 -10.86 -14.53
CA GLY A 214 -3.10 -10.34 -15.78
C GLY A 214 -2.60 -8.89 -15.70
N GLU A 215 -2.92 -8.14 -14.64
CA GLU A 215 -2.45 -6.76 -14.51
C GLU A 215 -0.98 -6.67 -14.10
N ASP A 216 -0.51 -7.66 -13.34
CA ASP A 216 0.87 -7.85 -12.93
C ASP A 216 1.73 -8.41 -14.07
N ASP A 217 1.19 -9.34 -14.86
CA ASP A 217 1.81 -9.81 -16.10
C ASP A 217 1.94 -8.69 -17.14
N ASP A 218 0.94 -7.80 -17.24
CA ASP A 218 1.01 -6.60 -18.08
C ASP A 218 2.10 -5.65 -17.56
N LEU A 219 2.20 -5.45 -16.24
CA LEU A 219 3.26 -4.63 -15.65
C LEU A 219 4.65 -5.21 -15.94
N TYR A 220 4.84 -6.53 -15.86
CA TYR A 220 6.11 -7.17 -16.19
C TYR A 220 6.56 -6.91 -17.64
N LYS A 221 5.60 -6.81 -18.58
CA LYS A 221 5.89 -6.59 -20.01
C LYS A 221 6.23 -5.15 -20.36
N ARG A 222 5.90 -4.19 -19.49
CA ARG A 222 6.17 -2.77 -19.70
C ARG A 222 7.56 -2.41 -19.22
#